data_AF-A0A2Y9B8K2-F1
#
_entry.id   AF-A0A2Y9B8K2-F1
#
_cell.length_a   1.000
_cell.length_b   1.000
_cell.length_c   1.000
_cell.angle_alpha   90.00
_cell.angle_beta   90.00
_cell.angle_gamma   90.00
#
_symmetry.space_group_name_H-M   'P 1'
#
loop_
_entity.id
_entity.type
_entity.pdbx_description
1 polymer ?
#
loop_
_entity_poly.entity_id
_entity_poly.type
_entity_poly.pdbx_seq_one_letter_code
_entity_poly.pdbx_strand_id
1 'polypeptide(L)'
;MNRAVDECIEEGILADILRKNRGEVVNMILSNFNDKLHYDSLRKEGYESGYEGGFEDGFEDGYKKGNMDYLKSQIQKKLKKGHSAAQIAELLEEDLSVIEKLVEEIQKEDTE
;
A
#
# COMPACT_ATOMS: atom_id res chain seq x y z
N MET A 1 11.07 42.81 15.91
CA MET A 1 12.30 42.22 15.32
C MET A 1 12.02 41.66 13.94
N ASN A 2 10.92 40.91 13.74
CA ASN A 2 10.55 40.39 12.41
C ASN A 2 10.06 41.45 11.43
N ARG A 3 9.41 42.52 11.91
CA ARG A 3 8.86 43.59 11.04
C ARG A 3 9.87 44.19 10.04
N ALA A 4 11.12 44.40 10.45
CA ALA A 4 12.15 44.93 9.55
C ALA A 4 12.59 43.91 8.49
N VAL A 5 12.55 42.61 8.82
CA VAL A 5 12.84 41.52 7.87
C VAL A 5 11.68 41.37 6.89
N ASP A 6 10.45 41.43 7.40
CA ASP A 6 9.23 41.36 6.60
C ASP A 6 9.16 42.54 5.61
N GLU A 7 9.42 43.78 6.07
CA GLU A 7 9.51 44.98 5.21
C GLU A 7 10.62 44.83 4.15
N CYS A 8 11.80 44.29 4.51
CA CYS A 8 12.87 44.05 3.53
C CYS A 8 12.53 42.96 2.49
N ILE A 9 11.68 41.99 2.84
CA ILE A 9 11.18 40.97 1.92
C ILE A 9 10.13 41.58 0.99
N GLU A 10 9.16 42.30 1.55
CA GLU A 10 8.07 42.95 0.80
C GLU A 10 8.60 44.00 -0.18
N GLU A 11 9.59 44.79 0.22
CA GLU A 11 10.23 45.81 -0.64
C GLU A 11 11.28 45.22 -1.60
N GLY A 12 11.53 43.91 -1.57
CA GLY A 12 12.46 43.22 -2.47
C GLY A 12 13.95 43.48 -2.18
N ILE A 13 14.26 44.21 -1.10
CA ILE A 13 15.62 44.54 -0.66
C ILE A 13 16.43 43.26 -0.40
N LEU A 14 15.80 42.25 0.23
CA LEU A 14 16.46 40.98 0.50
C LEU A 14 16.85 40.26 -0.80
N ALA A 15 15.99 40.28 -1.82
CA ALA A 15 16.30 39.65 -3.11
C ALA A 15 17.50 40.29 -3.79
N ASP A 16 17.64 41.62 -3.71
CA ASP A 16 18.78 42.34 -4.29
C ASP A 16 20.09 42.05 -3.58
N ILE A 17 20.05 41.90 -2.25
CA ILE A 17 21.21 41.48 -1.45
C ILE A 17 21.63 40.05 -1.81
N LEU A 18 20.67 39.13 -1.91
CA LEU A 18 20.95 37.73 -2.27
C LEU A 18 21.49 37.60 -3.69
N ARG A 19 21.02 38.42 -4.64
CA ARG A 19 21.56 38.46 -6.02
C ARG A 19 23.00 38.93 -6.06
N LYS A 20 23.33 39.99 -5.31
CA LYS A 20 24.70 40.53 -5.22
C LYS A 20 25.67 39.54 -4.57
N ASN A 21 25.21 38.78 -3.58
CA ASN A 21 26.02 37.83 -2.81
C ASN A 21 25.74 36.36 -3.16
N ARG A 22 25.32 36.08 -4.41
CA ARG A 22 24.83 34.75 -4.84
C ARG A 22 25.77 33.60 -4.47
N GLY A 23 27.08 33.77 -4.65
CA GLY A 23 28.07 32.73 -4.35
C GLY A 23 28.14 32.39 -2.86
N GLU A 24 28.14 33.41 -1.99
CA GLU A 24 28.16 33.22 -0.54
C GLU A 24 26.86 32.62 -0.04
N VAL A 25 25.71 33.06 -0.58
CA VAL A 25 24.40 32.51 -0.25
C VAL A 25 24.32 31.03 -0.61
N VAL A 26 24.79 30.64 -1.80
CA VAL A 26 24.84 29.23 -2.22
C VAL A 26 25.76 28.42 -1.31
N ASN A 27 26.96 28.92 -1.01
CA ASN A 27 27.88 28.25 -0.10
C ASN A 27 27.32 28.11 1.32
N MET A 28 26.66 29.14 1.83
CA MET A 28 25.99 29.12 3.13
C MET A 28 24.86 28.10 3.15
N ILE A 29 24.04 28.04 2.10
CA ILE A 29 22.97 27.04 1.97
C ILE A 29 23.56 25.63 1.95
N LEU A 30 24.58 25.37 1.13
CA LEU A 30 25.22 24.06 1.03
C LEU A 30 25.91 23.65 2.33
N SER A 31 26.54 24.60 3.03
CA SER A 31 27.24 24.32 4.29
C SER A 31 26.28 24.03 5.45
N ASN A 32 25.07 24.61 5.41
CA ASN A 32 24.02 24.37 6.39
C ASN A 32 23.08 23.22 5.99
N PHE A 33 23.17 22.73 4.75
CA PHE A 33 22.39 21.59 4.30
C PHE A 33 22.93 20.32 4.95
N ASN A 34 22.08 19.66 5.72
CA ASN A 34 22.44 18.40 6.36
C ASN A 34 22.07 17.24 5.44
N ASP A 35 22.96 16.93 4.50
CA ASP A 35 22.83 15.81 3.57
C ASP A 35 22.43 14.52 4.29
N LYS A 36 23.10 14.23 5.42
CA LYS A 36 22.84 13.02 6.20
C LYS A 36 21.39 12.95 6.68
N LEU A 37 20.88 14.04 7.24
CA LEU A 37 19.48 14.12 7.69
C LEU A 37 18.53 13.90 6.50
N HIS A 38 18.81 14.52 5.37
CA HIS A 38 17.99 14.39 4.17
C HIS A 38 17.95 12.94 3.64
N TYR A 39 19.10 12.29 3.51
CA TYR A 39 19.18 10.88 3.08
C TYR A 39 18.57 9.91 4.08
N ASP A 40 18.73 10.14 5.39
CA ASP A 40 18.10 9.31 6.42
C ASP A 40 16.57 9.46 6.39
N SER A 41 16.04 10.66 6.17
CA SER A 41 14.60 10.90 5.96
C SER A 41 14.08 10.15 4.73
N LEU A 42 14.74 10.30 3.58
CA LEU A 42 14.34 9.59 2.35
C LEU A 42 14.37 8.07 2.51
N ARG A 43 15.40 7.54 3.17
CA ARG A 43 15.52 6.11 3.45
C ARG A 43 14.39 5.62 4.35
N LYS A 44 14.04 6.38 5.38
CA LYS A 44 12.97 6.04 6.31
C LYS A 44 11.61 6.06 5.61
N GLU A 45 11.30 7.11 4.86
CA GLU A 45 10.06 7.24 4.08
C GLU A 45 9.92 6.10 3.06
N GLY A 46 11.00 5.76 2.36
CA GLY A 46 11.02 4.65 1.41
C GLY A 46 10.81 3.29 2.09
N TYR A 47 11.40 3.06 3.26
CA TYR A 47 11.21 1.83 4.02
C TYR A 47 9.77 1.72 4.56
N GLU A 48 9.24 2.78 5.16
CA GLU A 48 7.87 2.80 5.70
C GLU A 48 6.85 2.56 4.59
N SER A 49 6.96 3.29 3.47
CA SER A 49 6.05 3.12 2.33
C SER A 49 6.16 1.71 1.72
N GLY A 50 7.37 1.17 1.61
CA GLY A 50 7.59 -0.18 1.08
C GLY A 50 7.10 -1.29 2.02
N TYR A 51 7.26 -1.10 3.34
CA TYR A 51 6.81 -2.04 4.34
C TYR A 51 5.29 -2.06 4.45
N GLU A 52 4.64 -0.90 4.51
CA GLU A 52 3.18 -0.78 4.59
C GLU A 52 2.52 -1.37 3.35
N GLY A 53 2.94 -0.95 2.15
CA GLY A 53 2.36 -1.48 0.91
C GLY A 53 2.59 -2.99 0.76
N GLY A 54 3.79 -3.48 1.03
CA GLY A 54 4.08 -4.91 0.95
C GLY A 54 3.33 -5.75 1.99
N PHE A 55 3.09 -5.20 3.18
CA PHE A 55 2.33 -5.87 4.22
C PHE A 55 0.83 -5.92 3.90
N GLU A 56 0.24 -4.80 3.46
CA GLU A 56 -1.17 -4.73 3.09
C GLU A 56 -1.50 -5.67 1.92
N ASP A 57 -0.73 -5.59 0.82
CA ASP A 57 -0.94 -6.43 -0.37
C ASP A 57 -0.78 -7.92 -0.02
N GLY A 58 0.31 -8.26 0.70
CA GLY A 58 0.59 -9.64 1.08
C GLY A 58 -0.43 -10.23 2.06
N PHE A 59 -0.94 -9.41 2.98
CA PHE A 59 -1.97 -9.82 3.93
C PHE A 59 -3.32 -10.02 3.24
N GLU A 60 -3.74 -9.09 2.38
CA GLU A 60 -5.01 -9.16 1.68
C GLU A 60 -5.06 -10.36 0.72
N ASP A 61 -4.00 -10.58 -0.07
CA ASP A 61 -3.90 -11.73 -0.96
C ASP A 61 -3.85 -13.04 -0.19
N GLY A 62 -3.06 -13.10 0.89
CA GLY A 62 -2.98 -14.28 1.74
C GLY A 62 -4.31 -14.64 2.41
N TYR A 63 -5.02 -13.63 2.91
CA TYR A 63 -6.31 -13.79 3.56
C TYR A 63 -7.39 -14.25 2.57
N LYS A 64 -7.48 -13.60 1.40
CA LYS A 64 -8.42 -14.01 0.33
C LYS A 64 -8.16 -15.43 -0.12
N LYS A 65 -6.90 -15.78 -0.39
CA LYS A 65 -6.52 -17.13 -0.81
C LYS A 65 -6.88 -18.17 0.25
N GLY A 66 -6.54 -17.91 1.52
CA GLY A 66 -6.85 -18.80 2.62
C GLY A 66 -8.36 -19.04 2.80
N ASN A 67 -9.17 -17.99 2.68
CA ASN A 67 -10.63 -18.11 2.74
C ASN A 67 -11.18 -18.92 1.57
N MET A 68 -10.68 -18.69 0.35
CA MET A 68 -11.09 -19.46 -0.83
C MET A 68 -10.71 -20.94 -0.72
N ASP A 69 -9.50 -21.24 -0.26
CA ASP A 69 -9.03 -22.62 -0.05
C ASP A 69 -9.87 -23.32 1.03
N TYR A 70 -10.20 -22.61 2.11
CA TYR A 70 -11.09 -23.12 3.15
C TYR A 70 -12.49 -23.42 2.59
N LEU A 71 -13.08 -22.49 1.83
CA LEU A 71 -14.39 -22.66 1.22
C LEU A 71 -14.40 -23.87 0.26
N LYS A 72 -13.40 -23.99 -0.63
CA LYS A 72 -13.23 -25.15 -1.52
C LYS A 72 -13.16 -26.46 -0.72
N SER A 73 -12.41 -26.50 0.39
CA SER A 73 -12.33 -27.68 1.26
C SER A 73 -13.69 -28.07 1.87
N GLN A 74 -14.48 -27.08 2.30
CA GLN A 74 -15.80 -27.32 2.88
C GLN A 74 -16.79 -27.83 1.83
N ILE A 75 -16.75 -27.27 0.62
CA ILE A 75 -17.53 -27.74 -0.54
C ILE A 75 -17.17 -29.20 -0.85
N GLN A 76 -15.88 -29.52 -1.02
CA GLN A 76 -15.42 -30.89 -1.27
C GLN A 76 -15.90 -31.89 -0.20
N LYS A 77 -15.80 -31.54 1.09
CA LYS A 77 -16.28 -32.39 2.19
C LYS A 77 -17.79 -32.63 2.13
N LYS A 78 -18.59 -31.62 1.76
CA LYS A 78 -20.05 -31.74 1.64
C LYS A 78 -20.47 -32.51 0.39
N LEU A 79 -19.77 -32.34 -0.73
CA LEU A 79 -19.94 -33.14 -1.95
C LEU A 79 -19.67 -34.63 -1.69
N LYS A 80 -18.57 -34.95 -0.99
CA LYS A 80 -18.24 -36.34 -0.57
C LYS A 80 -19.32 -36.97 0.33
N LYS A 81 -20.08 -36.14 1.05
CA LYS A 81 -21.24 -36.57 1.86
C LYS A 81 -22.54 -36.68 1.05
N GLY A 82 -22.52 -36.40 -0.26
CA GLY A 82 -23.67 -36.52 -1.16
C GLY A 82 -24.59 -35.31 -1.21
N HIS A 83 -24.16 -34.13 -0.72
CA HIS A 83 -24.98 -32.91 -0.81
C HIS A 83 -24.93 -32.33 -2.23
N SER A 84 -26.07 -31.83 -2.71
CA SER A 84 -26.15 -31.09 -3.97
C SER A 84 -25.62 -29.66 -3.84
N ALA A 85 -25.26 -29.02 -4.96
CA ALA A 85 -24.79 -27.63 -4.97
C ALA A 85 -25.79 -26.65 -4.30
N ALA A 86 -27.10 -26.84 -4.53
CA ALA A 86 -28.16 -26.06 -3.89
C ALA A 86 -28.17 -26.20 -2.36
N GLN A 87 -28.02 -27.42 -1.85
CA GLN A 87 -27.94 -27.65 -0.40
C GLN A 87 -26.63 -27.11 0.19
N ILE A 88 -25.54 -27.15 -0.56
CA ILE A 88 -24.25 -26.59 -0.12
C ILE A 88 -24.33 -25.07 -0.01
N ALA A 89 -24.94 -24.41 -1.00
CA ALA A 89 -25.18 -22.96 -0.99
C ALA A 89 -25.99 -22.54 0.25
N GLU A 90 -27.09 -23.24 0.53
CA GLU A 90 -27.89 -22.98 1.73
C GLU A 90 -27.11 -23.26 3.02
N LEU A 91 -26.37 -24.37 3.11
CA LEU A 91 -25.60 -24.74 4.31
C LEU A 91 -24.37 -23.87 4.59
N LEU A 92 -23.85 -23.18 3.57
CA LEU A 92 -22.71 -22.28 3.67
C LEU A 92 -23.14 -20.82 3.67
N GLU A 93 -24.44 -20.53 3.51
CA GLU A 93 -24.99 -19.17 3.35
C GLU A 93 -24.32 -18.41 2.19
N GLU A 94 -24.01 -19.13 1.11
CA GLU A 94 -23.33 -18.62 -0.07
C GLU A 94 -24.25 -18.62 -1.28
N ASP A 95 -23.95 -17.76 -2.25
CA ASP A 95 -24.69 -17.71 -3.51
C ASP A 95 -24.55 -19.01 -4.30
N LEU A 96 -25.67 -19.56 -4.80
CA LEU A 96 -25.68 -20.78 -5.61
C LEU A 96 -24.73 -20.68 -6.81
N SER A 97 -24.70 -19.51 -7.46
CA SER A 97 -23.82 -19.27 -8.61
C SER A 97 -22.33 -19.34 -8.27
N VAL A 98 -21.95 -18.99 -7.04
CA VAL A 98 -20.57 -19.05 -6.55
C VAL A 98 -20.19 -20.51 -6.27
N ILE A 99 -21.08 -21.23 -5.58
CA ILE A 99 -20.87 -22.65 -5.29
C ILE A 99 -20.79 -23.47 -6.57
N GLU A 100 -21.66 -23.25 -7.55
CA GLU A 100 -21.63 -23.97 -8.83
C GLU A 100 -20.29 -23.80 -9.56
N LYS A 101 -19.78 -22.56 -9.65
CA LYS A 101 -18.47 -22.28 -10.24
C LYS A 101 -17.34 -22.99 -9.48
N LEU A 102 -17.35 -22.94 -8.15
CA LEU A 102 -16.31 -23.57 -7.33
C LEU A 102 -16.36 -25.10 -7.44
N VAL A 103 -17.55 -25.69 -7.54
CA VAL A 103 -17.72 -27.13 -7.77
C VAL A 103 -17.15 -27.52 -9.14
N GLU A 104 -17.41 -26.74 -10.20
CA GLU A 104 -16.83 -26.97 -11.53
C GLU A 104 -15.30 -26.86 -11.51
N GLU A 105 -14.74 -25.86 -10.83
CA GLU A 105 -13.28 -25.72 -10.68
C GLU A 105 -12.67 -26.92 -9.96
N ILE A 106 -13.25 -27.34 -8.84
CA ILE A 106 -12.80 -28.50 -8.06
C ILE A 106 -12.82 -29.77 -8.94
N GLN A 107 -13.88 -29.97 -9.73
CA GLN A 107 -13.98 -31.13 -10.61
C GLN A 107 -12.95 -31.11 -11.75
N LYS A 108 -12.61 -29.93 -12.26
CA LYS A 108 -11.53 -29.79 -13.27
C LYS A 108 -10.16 -30.09 -12.67
N GLU A 109 -9.87 -29.60 -11.47
CA GLU A 109 -8.61 -29.86 -10.75
C GLU A 109 -8.42 -31.34 -10.40
N ASP A 110 -9.51 -32.10 -10.14
CA ASP A 110 -9.45 -33.55 -9.87
C ASP A 110 -9.27 -34.42 -11.14
N THR A 111 -9.39 -33.85 -12.36
CA THR A 111 -9.35 -34.59 -13.63
C THR A 111 -8.01 -34.46 -14.39
N GLU A 112 -7.10 -33.59 -13.94
CA GLU A 112 -5.71 -33.47 -14.42
C GLU A 112 -4.72 -34.27 -13.56
#